data_AF-A0A0Q9EVP4-F1
#
_entry.id   AF-A0A0Q9EVP4-F1
#
_cell.length_a   1.000
_cell.length_b   1.000
_cell.length_c   1.000
_cell.angle_alpha   90.00
_cell.angle_beta   90.00
_cell.angle_gamma   90.00
#
_symmetry.space_group_name_H-M   'P 1'
#
loop_
_entity.id
_entity.type
_entity.pdbx_description
1 polymer ?
#
loop_
_entity_poly.entity_id
_entity_poly.type
_entity_poly.pdbx_seq_one_letter_code
_entity_poly.pdbx_strand_id
1 'polypeptide(L)'
;MRSTSRLLLALLLTPGLSACQPAAPEAAHDDTGRIAFADAAATRVGSERAPLPARYAAALPETVADLEHWWDDRERFPPPSHAIDGVVSGDAGWIGRLRRSAERVPAGETQRWAAIWQARLEYREVRPAFCASTRAIAAEPDSTLRRALMPAFAKHCAGPEDAAAVLRNDTPDAAVLDYYSQDRSNGGPRPAFAPRLARAARNVFHGDDEQAARRAAFVLAELHQPEANATLLTLHGEIRDQERADQIAMAFLRSDSGPGRTQAQLACTRRSQDPMCEELRKPKPAAAAQSQQDPDRAPPAKVRARIEQLQNLGFARVGDIDPSKLESADAVAVLQAAGYAHWFDVETGEFPNQHDSLLRELAELVRPALDGVVFEEVAPDNDDGPYQLFAYADGMRYRTQAENHGDWYDVDAVLRLLDALLQARKSSDRYLALDTGDQSLVVVGGPRAAIDAALRQKLLKPGDPAEAERAGKAFETEVLDKLRAQGEAAK
;
A
#
# COMPACT_ATOMS: atom_id res chain seq x y z
N MET A 1 11.94 11.47 -26.08
CA MET A 1 10.97 10.76 -26.94
C MET A 1 11.44 9.32 -27.10
N ARG A 2 11.05 8.47 -26.16
CA ARG A 2 11.06 7.01 -26.28
C ARG A 2 9.62 6.57 -26.04
N SER A 3 9.20 5.66 -26.90
CA SER A 3 7.83 5.26 -27.15
C SER A 3 7.20 4.66 -25.91
N THR A 4 6.02 5.15 -25.54
CA THR A 4 5.06 4.42 -24.71
C THR A 4 4.65 3.16 -25.48
N SER A 5 5.30 2.05 -25.18
CA SER A 5 4.90 0.74 -25.71
C SER A 5 3.57 0.36 -25.07
N ARG A 6 2.51 0.57 -25.85
CA ARG A 6 1.21 -0.05 -25.66
C ARG A 6 1.41 -1.57 -25.60
N LEU A 7 1.03 -2.19 -24.48
CA LEU A 7 0.80 -3.63 -24.45
C LEU A 7 -0.31 -3.94 -25.45
N LEU A 8 0.08 -4.54 -26.58
CA LEU A 8 -0.82 -5.11 -27.57
C LEU A 8 -1.00 -6.57 -27.18
N LEU A 9 -2.20 -6.90 -26.69
CA LEU A 9 -2.64 -8.25 -26.39
C LEU A 9 -2.69 -9.05 -27.70
N ALA A 10 -1.63 -9.81 -28.00
CA ALA A 10 -1.62 -10.73 -29.13
C ALA A 10 -2.09 -12.12 -28.65
N LEU A 11 -3.34 -12.47 -28.97
CA LEU A 11 -3.84 -13.84 -28.86
C LEU A 11 -3.05 -14.76 -29.81
N LEU A 12 -2.24 -15.65 -29.25
CA LEU A 12 -1.75 -16.84 -29.96
C LEU A 12 -2.56 -18.06 -29.52
N LEU A 13 -3.51 -18.45 -30.37
CA LEU A 13 -4.16 -19.76 -30.33
C LEU A 13 -3.11 -20.82 -30.71
N THR A 14 -2.75 -21.67 -29.76
CA THR A 14 -2.12 -22.98 -30.03
C THR A 14 -2.96 -24.07 -29.37
N PRO A 15 -3.34 -25.14 -30.09
CA PRO A 15 -4.06 -26.25 -29.48
C PRO A 15 -3.08 -27.30 -28.93
N GLY A 16 -3.28 -27.66 -27.67
CA GLY A 16 -3.17 -29.02 -27.16
C GLY A 16 -1.78 -29.63 -27.00
N LEU A 17 -1.29 -29.66 -25.75
CA LEU A 17 -0.78 -30.88 -25.11
C LEU A 17 -1.14 -30.83 -23.62
N SER A 18 -2.10 -31.65 -23.23
CA SER A 18 -2.49 -31.87 -21.83
C SER A 18 -1.42 -32.74 -21.17
N ALA A 19 -0.57 -32.13 -20.34
CA ALA A 19 0.33 -32.86 -19.45
C ALA A 19 -0.34 -32.93 -18.07
N CYS A 20 -0.56 -34.15 -17.57
CA CYS A 20 -0.94 -34.40 -16.20
C CYS A 20 0.15 -33.86 -15.27
N GLN A 21 -0.13 -32.76 -14.60
CA GLN A 21 0.71 -32.23 -13.53
C GLN A 21 0.47 -33.12 -12.29
N PRO A 22 1.50 -33.82 -11.78
CA PRO A 22 1.34 -34.58 -10.54
C PRO A 22 1.03 -33.60 -9.40
N ALA A 23 0.18 -34.03 -8.46
CA ALA A 23 -0.13 -33.26 -7.25
C ALA A 23 1.18 -32.85 -6.57
N ALA A 24 1.28 -31.57 -6.20
CA ALA A 24 2.41 -31.06 -5.44
C ALA A 24 2.55 -31.86 -4.13
N PRO A 25 3.76 -32.23 -3.71
CA PRO A 25 3.96 -32.91 -2.45
C PRO A 25 3.49 -32.00 -1.29
N GLU A 26 2.75 -32.57 -0.33
CA GLU A 26 2.42 -31.89 0.93
C GLU A 26 3.71 -31.39 1.58
N ALA A 27 3.72 -30.11 1.98
CA ALA A 27 4.83 -29.51 2.69
C ALA A 27 5.06 -30.27 4.01
N ALA A 28 6.26 -30.84 4.16
CA ALA A 28 6.67 -31.46 5.42
C ALA A 28 7.01 -30.36 6.43
N HIS A 29 6.19 -30.23 7.47
CA HIS A 29 6.55 -29.44 8.65
C HIS A 29 7.46 -30.27 9.54
N ASP A 30 8.55 -29.68 10.05
CA ASP A 30 9.25 -30.29 11.17
C ASP A 30 8.45 -30.14 12.49
N ASP A 31 8.77 -30.92 13.51
CA ASP A 31 8.12 -30.87 14.84
C ASP A 31 8.27 -29.50 15.55
N THR A 32 8.98 -28.53 14.94
CA THR A 32 9.12 -27.15 15.43
C THR A 32 8.25 -26.16 14.66
N GLY A 33 7.46 -26.62 13.69
CA GLY A 33 6.64 -25.81 12.81
C GLY A 33 7.44 -25.05 11.76
N ARG A 34 8.67 -25.50 11.42
CA ARG A 34 9.45 -24.94 10.32
C ARG A 34 9.12 -25.65 9.02
N ILE A 35 9.03 -24.86 7.96
CA ILE A 35 8.74 -25.30 6.59
C ILE A 35 10.00 -25.93 6.00
N ALA A 36 9.87 -27.15 5.45
CA ALA A 36 10.95 -27.80 4.70
C ALA A 36 10.98 -27.28 3.24
N PHE A 37 12.13 -26.75 2.82
CA PHE A 37 12.31 -26.12 1.51
C PHE A 37 12.72 -27.10 0.39
N ALA A 38 12.37 -26.78 -0.86
CA ALA A 38 12.63 -27.61 -2.04
C ALA A 38 14.12 -27.69 -2.46
N ASP A 39 14.93 -26.65 -2.22
CA ASP A 39 16.38 -26.65 -2.45
C ASP A 39 17.18 -26.24 -1.20
N ALA A 40 17.86 -27.21 -0.59
CA ALA A 40 18.67 -27.02 0.63
C ALA A 40 19.90 -26.10 0.45
N ALA A 41 20.32 -25.81 -0.78
CA ALA A 41 21.44 -24.91 -1.09
C ALA A 41 20.99 -23.46 -1.33
N ALA A 42 19.84 -23.25 -1.98
CA ALA A 42 19.22 -21.93 -2.17
C ALA A 42 18.70 -21.31 -0.85
N THR A 43 18.61 -22.11 0.21
CA THR A 43 17.96 -21.78 1.49
C THR A 43 18.93 -21.39 2.60
N ARG A 44 20.21 -21.15 2.29
CA ARG A 44 21.19 -20.72 3.30
C ARG A 44 21.47 -19.23 3.20
N VAL A 45 21.32 -18.54 4.32
CA VAL A 45 21.81 -17.16 4.48
C VAL A 45 23.33 -17.20 4.57
N GLY A 46 23.99 -16.67 3.56
CA GLY A 46 25.43 -16.44 3.57
C GLY A 46 25.77 -15.18 4.38
N SER A 47 26.93 -15.14 5.01
CA SER A 47 27.43 -13.95 5.71
C SER A 47 28.90 -13.71 5.42
N GLU A 48 29.29 -12.46 5.23
CA GLU A 48 30.68 -12.04 5.07
C GLU A 48 30.93 -10.68 5.72
N ARG A 49 32.21 -10.36 5.96
CA ARG A 49 32.58 -9.00 6.42
C ARG A 49 32.46 -8.04 5.26
N ALA A 50 31.56 -7.08 5.37
CA ALA A 50 31.44 -5.99 4.41
C ALA A 50 30.80 -4.78 5.11
N PRO A 51 31.38 -3.58 5.00
CA PRO A 51 30.76 -2.38 5.54
C PRO A 51 29.49 -2.01 4.75
N LEU A 52 28.65 -1.16 5.34
CA LEU A 52 27.54 -0.54 4.62
C LEU A 52 28.08 0.23 3.40
N PRO A 53 27.55 0.01 2.19
CA PRO A 53 27.99 0.74 1.00
C PRO A 53 27.85 2.25 1.16
N ALA A 54 28.81 3.02 0.65
CA ALA A 54 28.81 4.47 0.78
C ALA A 54 27.56 5.14 0.15
N ARG A 55 26.92 4.48 -0.83
CA ARG A 55 25.70 4.98 -1.51
C ARG A 55 24.52 5.20 -0.56
N TYR A 56 24.45 4.48 0.56
CA TYR A 56 23.42 4.70 1.58
C TYR A 56 23.50 6.09 2.24
N ALA A 57 24.69 6.69 2.23
CA ALA A 57 24.92 8.04 2.70
C ALA A 57 24.92 9.08 1.56
N ALA A 58 24.72 8.69 0.31
CA ALA A 58 24.78 9.59 -0.85
C ALA A 58 23.57 10.55 -0.92
N ALA A 59 23.66 11.50 -1.85
CA ALA A 59 22.55 12.39 -2.19
C ALA A 59 21.42 11.61 -2.88
N LEU A 60 20.24 12.23 -2.96
CA LEU A 60 19.14 11.73 -3.79
C LEU A 60 19.27 12.27 -5.23
N PRO A 61 18.58 11.66 -6.22
CA PRO A 61 18.57 12.16 -7.59
C PRO A 61 18.11 13.62 -7.73
N GLU A 62 18.94 14.43 -8.38
CA GLU A 62 18.71 15.88 -8.57
C GLU A 62 18.10 16.22 -9.95
N THR A 63 17.96 15.23 -10.85
CA THR A 63 17.39 15.40 -12.19
C THR A 63 16.29 14.36 -12.45
N VAL A 64 15.42 14.64 -13.43
CA VAL A 64 14.40 13.68 -13.91
C VAL A 64 15.08 12.44 -14.49
N ALA A 65 16.16 12.61 -15.25
CA ALA A 65 16.88 11.50 -15.85
C ALA A 65 17.45 10.55 -14.79
N ASP A 66 18.04 11.10 -13.72
CA ASP A 66 18.54 10.29 -12.61
C ASP A 66 17.40 9.59 -11.85
N LEU A 67 16.27 10.27 -11.62
CA LEU A 67 15.11 9.64 -10.98
C LEU A 67 14.56 8.47 -11.81
N GLU A 68 14.47 8.63 -13.12
CA GLU A 68 13.93 7.61 -14.04
C GLU A 68 14.80 6.35 -14.10
N HIS A 69 16.12 6.48 -13.96
CA HIS A 69 17.06 5.36 -13.96
C HIS A 69 17.51 4.95 -12.55
N TRP A 70 16.87 5.47 -11.50
CA TRP A 70 17.34 5.26 -10.12
C TRP A 70 17.31 3.79 -9.70
N TRP A 71 16.33 3.01 -10.16
CA TRP A 71 16.28 1.56 -9.90
C TRP A 71 17.45 0.78 -10.50
N ASP A 72 17.99 1.25 -11.63
CA ASP A 72 19.13 0.63 -12.30
C ASP A 72 20.48 1.09 -11.71
N ASP A 73 20.49 2.21 -10.99
CA ASP A 73 21.69 2.80 -10.43
C ASP A 73 22.06 2.20 -9.08
N ARG A 74 22.91 1.18 -9.13
CA ARG A 74 23.42 0.48 -7.95
C ARG A 74 24.66 1.15 -7.35
N GLU A 75 25.09 2.34 -7.77
CA GLU A 75 26.37 2.90 -7.33
C GLU A 75 26.26 4.31 -6.72
N ARG A 76 25.51 5.21 -7.36
CA ARG A 76 25.52 6.64 -7.02
C ARG A 76 24.52 7.01 -5.94
N PHE A 77 23.36 6.36 -5.92
CA PHE A 77 22.23 6.75 -5.08
C PHE A 77 21.90 5.67 -4.04
N PRO A 78 21.27 6.03 -2.90
CA PRO A 78 20.73 5.02 -2.00
C PRO A 78 19.65 4.19 -2.71
N PRO A 79 19.37 2.94 -2.31
CA PRO A 79 18.27 2.17 -2.90
C PRO A 79 16.94 2.94 -2.86
N PRO A 80 16.11 2.92 -3.92
CA PRO A 80 14.89 3.72 -3.98
C PRO A 80 13.91 3.44 -2.84
N SER A 81 13.60 2.18 -2.57
CA SER A 81 12.73 1.76 -1.47
C SER A 81 13.27 2.23 -0.12
N HIS A 82 14.58 2.12 0.13
CA HIS A 82 15.20 2.62 1.36
C HIS A 82 14.99 4.13 1.58
N ALA A 83 15.11 4.92 0.51
CA ALA A 83 14.87 6.36 0.57
C ALA A 83 13.39 6.72 0.68
N ILE A 84 12.50 6.01 -0.04
CA ILE A 84 11.05 6.21 0.02
C ILE A 84 10.55 5.90 1.43
N ASP A 85 10.92 4.75 2.00
CA ASP A 85 10.56 4.34 3.35
C ASP A 85 11.03 5.35 4.39
N GLY A 86 12.27 5.83 4.26
CA GLY A 86 12.81 6.87 5.13
C GLY A 86 12.06 8.21 5.03
N VAL A 87 11.56 8.55 3.84
CA VAL A 87 10.70 9.73 3.66
C VAL A 87 9.35 9.50 4.34
N VAL A 88 8.64 8.41 4.05
CA VAL A 88 7.28 8.16 4.60
C VAL A 88 7.27 7.85 6.09
N SER A 89 8.41 7.41 6.64
CA SER A 89 8.60 7.30 8.09
C SER A 89 8.70 8.66 8.78
N GLY A 90 8.93 9.74 8.02
CA GLY A 90 9.16 11.08 8.53
C GLY A 90 10.54 11.28 9.13
N ASP A 91 11.54 10.48 8.75
CA ASP A 91 12.90 10.66 9.25
C ASP A 91 13.45 12.02 8.81
N ALA A 92 13.88 12.83 9.78
CA ALA A 92 14.35 14.19 9.52
C ALA A 92 15.59 14.23 8.62
N GLY A 93 16.44 13.18 8.67
CA GLY A 93 17.59 13.03 7.80
C GLY A 93 17.17 12.83 6.34
N TRP A 94 16.22 11.93 6.08
CA TRP A 94 15.68 11.66 4.75
C TRP A 94 14.89 12.84 4.18
N ILE A 95 14.02 13.48 4.97
CA ILE A 95 13.32 14.70 4.55
C ILE A 95 14.33 15.81 4.23
N GLY A 96 15.40 15.95 5.02
CA GLY A 96 16.48 16.89 4.75
C GLY A 96 17.27 16.57 3.46
N ARG A 97 17.51 15.29 3.16
CA ARG A 97 18.13 14.86 1.88
C ARG A 97 17.22 15.19 0.70
N LEU A 98 15.93 14.90 0.81
CA LEU A 98 14.95 15.19 -0.24
C LEU A 98 14.84 16.69 -0.52
N ARG A 99 14.86 17.53 0.53
CA ARG A 99 14.91 18.99 0.39
C ARG A 99 16.13 19.45 -0.42
N ARG A 100 17.33 19.01 -0.05
CA ARG A 100 18.56 19.38 -0.78
C ARG A 100 18.53 18.94 -2.25
N SER A 101 17.96 17.77 -2.51
CA SER A 101 17.73 17.28 -3.88
C SER A 101 16.79 18.21 -4.64
N ALA A 102 15.65 18.52 -4.05
CA ALA A 102 14.61 19.36 -4.63
C ALA A 102 15.06 20.79 -4.94
N GLU A 103 15.96 21.35 -4.12
CA GLU A 103 16.58 22.67 -4.30
C GLU A 103 17.54 22.73 -5.50
N ARG A 104 18.04 21.58 -5.97
CA ARG A 104 18.99 21.48 -7.09
C ARG A 104 18.35 21.05 -8.41
N VAL A 105 17.06 20.74 -8.40
CA VAL A 105 16.31 20.35 -9.61
C VAL A 105 16.30 21.51 -10.61
N PRO A 106 16.68 21.28 -11.88
CA PRO A 106 16.59 22.31 -12.92
C PRO A 106 15.17 22.88 -13.02
N ALA A 107 15.03 24.21 -13.18
CA ALA A 107 13.73 24.88 -13.15
C ALA A 107 12.70 24.28 -14.14
N GLY A 108 13.16 23.88 -15.33
CA GLY A 108 12.33 23.23 -16.36
C GLY A 108 11.90 21.79 -16.05
N GLU A 109 12.50 21.16 -15.04
CA GLU A 109 12.24 19.76 -14.64
C GLU A 109 11.39 19.63 -13.37
N THR A 110 11.23 20.72 -12.61
CA THR A 110 10.57 20.75 -11.29
C THR A 110 9.23 20.01 -11.24
N GLN A 111 8.35 20.23 -12.24
CA GLN A 111 7.04 19.61 -12.28
C GLN A 111 7.11 18.08 -12.48
N ARG A 112 7.98 17.62 -13.39
CA ARG A 112 8.12 16.19 -13.70
C ARG A 112 8.86 15.45 -12.58
N TRP A 113 9.89 16.07 -12.00
CA TRP A 113 10.59 15.52 -10.84
C TRP A 113 9.63 15.36 -9.65
N ALA A 114 8.79 16.36 -9.38
CA ALA A 114 7.78 16.27 -8.33
C ALA A 114 6.75 15.18 -8.62
N ALA A 115 6.25 15.07 -9.86
CA ALA A 115 5.29 14.04 -10.24
C ALA A 115 5.82 12.60 -10.04
N ILE A 116 7.11 12.35 -10.33
CA ILE A 116 7.73 11.04 -10.08
C ILE A 116 7.72 10.70 -8.59
N TRP A 117 8.04 11.67 -7.71
CA TRP A 117 7.94 11.45 -6.27
C TRP A 117 6.51 11.25 -5.78
N GLN A 118 5.55 12.00 -6.33
CA GLN A 118 4.13 11.83 -6.00
C GLN A 118 3.66 10.40 -6.30
N ALA A 119 3.97 9.87 -7.49
CA ALA A 119 3.63 8.51 -7.87
C ALA A 119 4.26 7.47 -6.92
N ARG A 120 5.52 7.66 -6.50
CA ARG A 120 6.21 6.75 -5.57
C ARG A 120 5.65 6.77 -4.15
N LEU A 121 4.97 7.84 -3.76
CA LEU A 121 4.39 8.02 -2.43
C LEU A 121 2.89 7.68 -2.40
N GLU A 122 2.23 7.51 -3.55
CA GLU A 122 0.78 7.41 -3.66
C GLU A 122 0.17 6.23 -2.90
N TYR A 123 0.86 5.09 -2.90
CA TYR A 123 0.42 3.84 -2.27
C TYR A 123 1.16 3.53 -0.97
N ARG A 124 1.86 4.51 -0.38
CA ARG A 124 2.63 4.32 0.85
C ARG A 124 1.82 4.69 2.08
N GLU A 125 1.93 3.87 3.11
CA GLU A 125 1.50 4.24 4.45
C GLU A 125 2.49 5.24 5.07
N VAL A 126 1.98 6.39 5.51
CA VAL A 126 2.80 7.41 6.14
C VAL A 126 2.70 7.34 7.66
N ARG A 127 3.80 7.63 8.35
CA ARG A 127 3.83 7.65 9.82
C ARG A 127 3.43 9.00 10.39
N PRO A 128 3.02 9.07 11.68
CA PRO A 128 2.74 10.35 12.34
C PRO A 128 3.89 11.37 12.25
N ALA A 129 5.14 10.91 12.26
CA ALA A 129 6.32 11.77 12.10
C ALA A 129 6.44 12.38 10.70
N PHE A 130 5.96 11.69 9.65
CA PHE A 130 5.86 12.28 8.32
C PHE A 130 4.87 13.44 8.35
N CYS A 131 3.66 13.22 8.86
CA CYS A 131 2.63 14.25 8.96
C CYS A 131 3.09 15.50 9.73
N ALA A 132 3.80 15.31 10.85
CA ALA A 132 4.38 16.42 11.60
C ALA A 132 5.40 17.22 10.78
N SER A 133 6.32 16.52 10.10
CA SER A 133 7.38 17.13 9.30
C SER A 133 6.84 17.83 8.05
N THR A 134 5.92 17.20 7.33
CA THR A 134 5.37 17.74 6.08
C THR A 134 4.36 18.85 6.30
N ARG A 135 3.70 18.93 7.46
CA ARG A 135 2.83 20.07 7.79
C ARG A 135 3.59 21.40 7.75
N ALA A 136 4.81 21.43 8.28
CA ALA A 136 5.66 22.61 8.19
C ALA A 136 5.98 22.97 6.73
N ILE A 137 6.31 21.96 5.91
CA ILE A 137 6.61 22.11 4.47
C ILE A 137 5.38 22.59 3.69
N ALA A 138 4.19 22.10 4.02
CA ALA A 138 2.95 22.48 3.36
C ALA A 138 2.65 23.97 3.48
N ALA A 139 3.04 24.59 4.61
CA ALA A 139 2.91 26.01 4.88
C ALA A 139 3.95 26.89 4.17
N GLU A 140 5.06 26.33 3.68
CA GLU A 140 6.12 27.07 2.98
C GLU A 140 5.65 27.66 1.62
N PRO A 141 6.36 28.65 1.05
CA PRO A 141 6.16 29.07 -0.34
C PRO A 141 6.22 27.90 -1.34
N ASP A 142 5.75 28.14 -2.56
CA ASP A 142 5.86 27.15 -3.63
C ASP A 142 7.32 26.71 -3.84
N SER A 143 7.53 25.40 -3.89
CA SER A 143 8.85 24.80 -4.08
C SER A 143 8.70 23.39 -4.66
N THR A 144 9.76 22.88 -5.29
CA THR A 144 9.80 21.51 -5.82
C THR A 144 9.51 20.48 -4.73
N LEU A 145 10.06 20.67 -3.52
CA LEU A 145 9.81 19.79 -2.38
C LEU A 145 8.34 19.80 -1.96
N ARG A 146 7.76 21.00 -1.80
CA ARG A 146 6.35 21.16 -1.42
C ARG A 146 5.46 20.45 -2.43
N ARG A 147 5.70 20.65 -3.73
CA ARG A 147 4.93 19.98 -4.79
C ARG A 147 5.04 18.46 -4.69
N ALA A 148 6.24 17.91 -4.46
CA ALA A 148 6.46 16.46 -4.37
C ALA A 148 5.71 15.81 -3.19
N LEU A 149 5.69 16.45 -2.02
CA LEU A 149 5.13 15.85 -0.79
C LEU A 149 3.64 16.16 -0.58
N MET A 150 3.09 17.18 -1.25
CA MET A 150 1.74 17.67 -0.95
C MET A 150 0.62 16.64 -1.18
N PRO A 151 0.61 15.82 -2.25
CA PRO A 151 -0.42 14.78 -2.41
C PRO A 151 -0.48 13.79 -1.24
N ALA A 152 0.66 13.21 -0.84
CA ALA A 152 0.71 12.28 0.30
C ALA A 152 0.30 12.98 1.61
N PHE A 153 0.75 14.22 1.86
CA PHE A 153 0.30 14.99 3.02
C PHE A 153 -1.22 15.26 2.99
N ALA A 154 -1.75 15.67 1.85
CA ALA A 154 -3.16 15.97 1.68
C ALA A 154 -4.05 14.73 1.83
N LYS A 155 -3.57 13.56 1.37
CA LYS A 155 -4.30 12.28 1.47
C LYS A 155 -4.30 11.73 2.90
N HIS A 156 -3.17 11.77 3.59
CA HIS A 156 -3.01 11.00 4.83
C HIS A 156 -2.95 11.85 6.12
N CYS A 157 -2.65 13.14 6.02
CA CYS A 157 -2.30 13.96 7.19
C CYS A 157 -3.18 15.20 7.36
N ALA A 158 -3.62 15.82 6.26
CA ALA A 158 -4.25 17.13 6.30
C ALA A 158 -5.61 17.11 7.01
N GLY A 159 -5.76 17.93 8.05
CA GLY A 159 -7.03 18.18 8.73
C GLY A 159 -7.74 19.45 8.25
N PRO A 160 -8.92 19.79 8.80
CA PRO A 160 -9.58 21.06 8.51
C PRO A 160 -8.70 22.30 8.75
N GLU A 161 -7.79 22.23 9.73
CA GLU A 161 -6.81 23.26 10.04
C GLU A 161 -5.77 23.48 8.92
N ASP A 162 -5.54 22.46 8.08
CA ASP A 162 -4.56 22.49 7.00
C ASP A 162 -5.19 23.00 5.67
N ALA A 163 -6.50 23.29 5.65
CA ALA A 163 -7.24 23.71 4.46
C ALA A 163 -6.63 24.93 3.77
N ALA A 164 -6.15 25.91 4.53
CA ALA A 164 -5.52 27.10 3.98
C ALA A 164 -4.21 26.79 3.23
N ALA A 165 -3.46 25.76 3.65
CA ALA A 165 -2.24 25.33 2.98
C ALA A 165 -2.54 24.48 1.74
N VAL A 166 -3.52 23.58 1.83
CA VAL A 166 -3.91 22.71 0.71
C VAL A 166 -4.60 23.49 -0.40
N LEU A 167 -5.50 24.43 -0.07
CA LEU A 167 -6.35 25.11 -1.07
C LEU A 167 -5.69 26.30 -1.79
N ARG A 168 -4.36 26.45 -1.66
CA ARG A 168 -3.60 27.47 -2.39
C ARG A 168 -3.63 27.24 -3.89
N ASN A 169 -3.40 28.32 -4.64
CA ASN A 169 -3.36 28.28 -6.11
C ASN A 169 -2.15 27.49 -6.65
N ASP A 170 -1.07 27.38 -5.88
CA ASP A 170 0.18 26.69 -6.24
C ASP A 170 0.22 25.22 -5.79
N THR A 171 -0.78 24.77 -5.01
CA THR A 171 -0.91 23.35 -4.64
C THR A 171 -1.27 22.53 -5.88
N PRO A 172 -0.63 21.37 -6.14
CA PRO A 172 -1.03 20.46 -7.23
C PRO A 172 -2.52 20.08 -7.16
N ASP A 173 -3.18 19.95 -8.31
CA ASP A 173 -4.61 19.60 -8.37
C ASP A 173 -4.91 18.25 -7.72
N ALA A 174 -4.03 17.25 -7.90
CA ALA A 174 -4.14 15.94 -7.26
C ALA A 174 -4.23 16.06 -5.73
N ALA A 175 -3.37 16.87 -5.10
CA ALA A 175 -3.40 17.08 -3.66
C ALA A 175 -4.70 17.74 -3.17
N VAL A 176 -5.29 18.63 -3.97
CA VAL A 176 -6.60 19.19 -3.63
C VAL A 176 -7.65 18.08 -3.65
N LEU A 177 -7.65 17.21 -4.67
CA LEU A 177 -8.58 16.09 -4.74
C LEU A 177 -8.35 15.08 -3.60
N ASP A 178 -7.09 14.78 -3.26
CA ASP A 178 -6.70 13.92 -2.13
C ASP A 178 -7.28 14.39 -0.80
N TYR A 179 -7.21 15.70 -0.53
CA TYR A 179 -7.75 16.28 0.70
C TYR A 179 -9.27 16.11 0.83
N TYR A 180 -10.01 16.19 -0.28
CA TYR A 180 -11.46 15.97 -0.27
C TYR A 180 -11.86 14.50 -0.40
N SER A 181 -10.97 13.63 -0.88
CA SER A 181 -11.23 12.18 -0.98
C SER A 181 -10.94 11.42 0.31
N GLN A 182 -10.45 12.07 1.36
CA GLN A 182 -10.20 11.42 2.63
C GLN A 182 -11.47 10.73 3.13
N ASP A 183 -11.44 9.41 3.21
CA ASP A 183 -12.47 8.65 3.89
C ASP A 183 -12.37 8.99 5.38
N ARG A 184 -13.33 9.79 5.85
CA ARG A 184 -13.45 10.13 7.27
C ARG A 184 -14.27 9.07 7.99
N SER A 185 -13.88 7.81 7.83
CA SER A 185 -14.35 6.68 8.66
C SER A 185 -14.27 7.01 10.15
N ASN A 186 -13.33 7.88 10.56
CA ASN A 186 -13.21 8.44 11.91
C ASN A 186 -14.27 9.53 12.29
N GLY A 187 -15.31 9.75 11.49
CA GLY A 187 -16.44 10.62 11.82
C GLY A 187 -16.16 12.14 11.81
N GLY A 188 -15.01 12.57 11.29
CA GLY A 188 -14.69 14.00 11.16
C GLY A 188 -15.57 14.70 10.11
N PRO A 189 -15.92 15.98 10.27
CA PRO A 189 -16.77 16.70 9.31
C PRO A 189 -16.06 16.82 7.95
N ARG A 190 -16.74 16.55 6.83
CA ARG A 190 -16.15 16.76 5.49
C ARG A 190 -15.77 18.25 5.29
N PRO A 191 -14.70 18.58 4.55
CA PRO A 191 -14.37 19.96 4.26
C PRO A 191 -15.49 20.68 3.50
N ALA A 192 -15.69 21.97 3.78
CA ALA A 192 -16.60 22.81 2.99
C ALA A 192 -16.06 22.97 1.57
N PHE A 193 -16.95 22.96 0.58
CA PHE A 193 -16.62 23.16 -0.82
C PHE A 193 -15.90 24.51 -1.01
N ALA A 194 -14.82 24.49 -1.78
CA ALA A 194 -14.05 25.68 -2.14
C ALA A 194 -13.92 25.81 -3.66
N PRO A 195 -13.89 27.04 -4.22
CA PRO A 195 -13.64 27.26 -5.66
C PRO A 195 -12.36 26.60 -6.18
N ARG A 196 -11.36 26.42 -5.31
CA ARG A 196 -10.12 25.70 -5.65
C ARG A 196 -10.38 24.25 -6.06
N LEU A 197 -11.34 23.57 -5.44
CA LEU A 197 -11.73 22.20 -5.79
C LEU A 197 -12.36 22.15 -7.18
N ALA A 198 -13.28 23.06 -7.49
CA ALA A 198 -13.91 23.13 -8.81
C ALA A 198 -12.87 23.29 -9.93
N ARG A 199 -11.86 24.14 -9.71
CA ARG A 199 -10.75 24.30 -10.65
C ARG A 199 -9.89 23.04 -10.78
N ALA A 200 -9.56 22.38 -9.66
CA ALA A 200 -8.83 21.11 -9.70
C ALA A 200 -9.57 20.05 -10.50
N ALA A 201 -10.86 19.85 -10.20
CA ALA A 201 -11.72 18.90 -10.90
C ALA A 201 -11.83 19.23 -12.40
N ARG A 202 -12.04 20.51 -12.76
CA ARG A 202 -12.08 20.93 -14.17
C ARG A 202 -10.79 20.61 -14.92
N ASN A 203 -9.63 20.92 -14.33
CA ASN A 203 -8.34 20.66 -14.96
C ASN A 203 -8.15 19.16 -15.26
N VAL A 204 -8.54 18.30 -14.30
CA VAL A 204 -8.45 16.85 -14.46
C VAL A 204 -9.48 16.32 -15.48
N PHE A 205 -10.70 16.87 -15.51
CA PHE A 205 -11.73 16.52 -16.50
C PHE A 205 -11.33 16.86 -17.94
N HIS A 206 -10.52 17.89 -18.14
CA HIS A 206 -9.98 18.24 -19.47
C HIS A 206 -8.67 17.53 -19.80
N GLY A 207 -8.10 16.77 -18.85
CA GLY A 207 -6.95 15.92 -19.09
C GLY A 207 -7.31 14.61 -19.78
N ASP A 208 -6.27 13.86 -20.15
CA ASP A 208 -6.39 12.54 -20.80
C ASP A 208 -6.50 11.39 -19.79
N ASP A 209 -6.37 11.68 -18.49
CA ASP A 209 -6.43 10.67 -17.43
C ASP A 209 -7.90 10.42 -17.00
N GLU A 210 -8.47 9.34 -17.51
CA GLU A 210 -9.84 8.92 -17.22
C GLU A 210 -10.04 8.54 -15.75
N GLN A 211 -9.03 7.91 -15.12
CA GLN A 211 -9.11 7.50 -13.72
C GLN A 211 -9.12 8.71 -12.81
N ALA A 212 -8.26 9.70 -13.07
CA ALA A 212 -8.25 10.94 -12.33
C ALA A 212 -9.56 11.71 -12.51
N ALA A 213 -10.13 11.74 -13.72
CA ALA A 213 -11.43 12.40 -13.97
C ALA A 213 -12.57 11.70 -13.22
N ARG A 214 -12.61 10.35 -13.24
CA ARG A 214 -13.56 9.55 -12.47
C ARG A 214 -13.42 9.83 -10.99
N ARG A 215 -12.19 9.81 -10.46
CA ARG A 215 -11.90 10.11 -9.06
C ARG A 215 -12.40 11.50 -8.66
N ALA A 216 -12.14 12.52 -9.46
CA ALA A 216 -12.63 13.88 -9.21
C ALA A 216 -14.17 13.96 -9.21
N ALA A 217 -14.85 13.17 -10.04
CA ALA A 217 -16.30 13.08 -10.05
C ALA A 217 -16.86 12.51 -8.74
N PHE A 218 -16.28 11.42 -8.23
CA PHE A 218 -16.67 10.84 -6.94
C PHE A 218 -16.42 11.79 -5.77
N VAL A 219 -15.27 12.47 -5.76
CA VAL A 219 -14.96 13.50 -4.77
C VAL A 219 -16.05 14.58 -4.73
N LEU A 220 -16.50 15.09 -5.88
CA LEU A 220 -17.57 16.10 -5.93
C LEU A 220 -18.92 15.53 -5.50
N ALA A 221 -19.26 14.31 -5.92
CA ALA A 221 -20.54 13.68 -5.62
C ALA A 221 -20.71 13.38 -4.14
N GLU A 222 -19.68 12.82 -3.50
CA GLU A 222 -19.73 12.39 -2.10
C GLU A 222 -19.60 13.54 -1.10
N LEU A 223 -19.30 14.76 -1.55
CA LEU A 223 -19.31 15.92 -0.64
C LEU A 223 -20.71 16.24 -0.11
N HIS A 224 -21.77 15.76 -0.78
CA HIS A 224 -23.16 16.02 -0.42
C HIS A 224 -23.49 17.53 -0.27
N GLN A 225 -22.77 18.38 -1.01
CA GLN A 225 -22.92 19.84 -0.98
C GLN A 225 -23.52 20.35 -2.30
N PRO A 226 -24.49 21.29 -2.27
CA PRO A 226 -25.13 21.83 -3.47
C PRO A 226 -24.15 22.37 -4.51
N GLU A 227 -23.11 23.07 -4.08
CA GLU A 227 -22.09 23.69 -4.92
C GLU A 227 -21.21 22.64 -5.62
N ALA A 228 -20.87 21.56 -4.91
CA ALA A 228 -20.12 20.43 -5.47
C ALA A 228 -20.94 19.69 -6.53
N ASN A 229 -22.22 19.43 -6.22
CA ASN A 229 -23.17 18.80 -7.15
C ASN A 229 -23.42 19.64 -8.41
N ALA A 230 -23.57 20.96 -8.24
CA ALA A 230 -23.71 21.89 -9.36
C ALA A 230 -22.45 21.89 -10.24
N THR A 231 -21.26 21.89 -9.62
CA THR A 231 -19.98 21.81 -10.33
C THR A 231 -19.88 20.52 -11.13
N LEU A 232 -20.20 19.36 -10.54
CA LEU A 232 -20.17 18.08 -11.23
C LEU A 232 -21.14 18.04 -12.42
N LEU A 233 -22.36 18.58 -12.26
CA LEU A 233 -23.33 18.72 -13.36
C LEU A 233 -22.79 19.58 -14.51
N THR A 234 -22.17 20.72 -14.19
CA THR A 234 -21.56 21.58 -15.20
C THR A 234 -20.45 20.84 -15.94
N LEU A 235 -19.51 20.22 -15.23
CA LEU A 235 -18.40 19.49 -15.84
C LEU A 235 -18.87 18.30 -16.68
N HIS A 236 -19.85 17.53 -16.21
CA HIS A 236 -20.46 16.45 -16.98
C HIS A 236 -21.08 16.97 -18.29
N GLY A 237 -21.76 18.12 -18.27
CA GLY A 237 -22.35 18.73 -19.46
C GLY A 237 -21.32 19.27 -20.48
N GLU A 238 -20.07 19.46 -20.07
CA GLU A 238 -18.95 19.86 -20.95
C GLU A 238 -18.37 18.66 -21.73
N ILE A 239 -18.61 17.42 -21.28
CA ILE A 239 -18.08 16.20 -21.91
C ILE A 239 -18.85 15.90 -23.21
N ARG A 240 -18.11 15.73 -24.31
CA ARG A 240 -18.67 15.41 -25.63
C ARG A 240 -18.63 13.92 -25.95
N ASP A 241 -17.64 13.22 -25.39
CA ASP A 241 -17.52 11.77 -25.55
C ASP A 241 -18.56 11.05 -24.68
N GLN A 242 -19.42 10.25 -25.31
CA GLN A 242 -20.55 9.63 -24.60
C GLN A 242 -20.10 8.56 -23.60
N GLU A 243 -19.03 7.82 -23.92
CA GLU A 243 -18.52 6.77 -23.04
C GLU A 243 -17.94 7.40 -21.77
N ARG A 244 -17.09 8.41 -21.92
CA ARG A 244 -16.55 9.20 -20.81
C ARG A 244 -17.66 9.86 -20.00
N ALA A 245 -18.67 10.43 -20.66
CA ALA A 245 -19.82 11.02 -19.98
C ALA A 245 -20.55 9.97 -19.11
N ASP A 246 -20.77 8.76 -19.64
CA ASP A 246 -21.43 7.68 -18.91
C ASP A 246 -20.61 7.20 -17.71
N GLN A 247 -19.29 7.08 -17.85
CA GLN A 247 -18.40 6.72 -16.76
C GLN A 247 -18.45 7.76 -15.62
N ILE A 248 -18.40 9.06 -15.97
CA ILE A 248 -18.50 10.15 -14.99
C ILE A 248 -19.90 10.20 -14.36
N ALA A 249 -20.96 9.94 -15.13
CA ALA A 249 -22.33 9.93 -14.62
C ALA A 249 -22.55 8.92 -13.49
N MET A 250 -21.75 7.84 -13.42
CA MET A 250 -21.83 6.87 -12.33
C MET A 250 -21.57 7.50 -10.95
N ALA A 251 -20.76 8.55 -10.86
CA ALA A 251 -20.53 9.24 -9.59
C ALA A 251 -21.82 9.84 -9.00
N PHE A 252 -22.81 10.23 -9.83
CA PHE A 252 -24.07 10.77 -9.32
C PHE A 252 -24.91 9.75 -8.53
N LEU A 253 -24.60 8.45 -8.60
CA LEU A 253 -25.22 7.45 -7.73
C LEU A 253 -24.89 7.70 -6.24
N ARG A 254 -23.75 8.34 -5.96
CA ARG A 254 -23.33 8.76 -4.61
C ARG A 254 -23.73 10.20 -4.27
N SER A 255 -24.47 10.88 -5.15
CA SER A 255 -24.89 12.28 -4.99
C SER A 255 -26.36 12.41 -4.54
N ASP A 256 -26.68 13.54 -3.92
CA ASP A 256 -28.06 13.98 -3.62
C ASP A 256 -28.70 14.81 -4.73
N SER A 257 -28.00 15.03 -5.83
CA SER A 257 -28.49 15.79 -6.97
C SER A 257 -29.59 15.03 -7.72
N GLY A 258 -30.83 15.53 -7.69
CA GLY A 258 -31.93 15.01 -8.51
C GLY A 258 -31.58 14.96 -10.01
N PRO A 259 -31.16 16.07 -10.63
CA PRO A 259 -30.72 16.07 -12.03
C PRO A 259 -29.54 15.14 -12.29
N GLY A 260 -28.60 15.03 -11.34
CA GLY A 260 -27.46 14.12 -11.42
C GLY A 260 -27.90 12.65 -11.45
N ARG A 261 -28.83 12.25 -10.58
CA ARG A 261 -29.39 10.89 -10.56
C ARG A 261 -30.07 10.52 -11.87
N THR A 262 -30.72 11.47 -12.55
CA THR A 262 -31.25 11.25 -13.90
C THR A 262 -30.14 10.92 -14.90
N GLN A 263 -28.99 11.61 -14.84
CA GLN A 263 -27.85 11.29 -15.70
C GLN A 263 -27.29 9.90 -15.41
N ALA A 264 -27.11 9.54 -14.13
CA ALA A 264 -26.68 8.20 -13.74
C ALA A 264 -27.63 7.10 -14.25
N GLN A 265 -28.95 7.31 -14.12
CA GLN A 265 -29.95 6.35 -14.61
C GLN A 265 -29.86 6.18 -16.14
N LEU A 266 -29.72 7.27 -16.88
CA LEU A 266 -29.53 7.23 -18.34
C LEU A 266 -28.24 6.51 -18.72
N ALA A 267 -27.15 6.73 -17.99
CA ALA A 267 -25.91 6.01 -18.22
C ALA A 267 -26.07 4.51 -17.89
N CYS A 268 -26.81 4.16 -16.84
CA CYS A 268 -27.10 2.76 -16.49
C CYS A 268 -28.01 2.01 -17.47
N THR A 269 -28.82 2.71 -18.29
CA THR A 269 -29.54 2.03 -19.39
C THR A 269 -28.58 1.63 -20.52
N ARG A 270 -27.52 2.40 -20.73
CA ARG A 270 -26.46 2.11 -21.73
C ARG A 270 -25.40 1.15 -21.19
N ARG A 271 -25.08 1.25 -19.89
CA ARG A 271 -24.08 0.43 -19.17
C ARG A 271 -24.76 -0.61 -18.27
N SER A 272 -25.66 -1.39 -18.85
CA SER A 272 -26.55 -2.28 -18.10
C SER A 272 -25.85 -3.42 -17.32
N GLN A 273 -24.58 -3.70 -17.64
CA GLN A 273 -23.72 -4.69 -16.99
C GLN A 273 -22.74 -4.07 -15.99
N ASP A 274 -22.73 -2.74 -15.81
CA ASP A 274 -21.84 -2.10 -14.85
C ASP A 274 -22.30 -2.46 -13.42
N PRO A 275 -21.41 -2.95 -12.53
CA PRO A 275 -21.77 -3.37 -11.18
C PRO A 275 -22.49 -2.27 -10.37
N MET A 276 -22.14 -1.00 -10.62
CA MET A 276 -22.80 0.13 -9.95
C MET A 276 -24.27 0.29 -10.34
N CYS A 277 -24.65 -0.17 -11.54
CA CYS A 277 -26.01 -0.12 -12.05
C CYS A 277 -26.89 -1.27 -11.54
N GLU A 278 -26.29 -2.35 -11.03
CA GLU A 278 -27.03 -3.44 -10.41
C GLU A 278 -27.69 -3.02 -9.10
N GLU A 279 -27.02 -2.17 -8.30
CA GLU A 279 -27.56 -1.66 -7.04
C GLU A 279 -28.87 -0.89 -7.24
N LEU A 280 -28.99 -0.15 -8.35
CA LEU A 280 -30.22 0.57 -8.69
C LEU A 280 -31.41 -0.35 -9.01
N ARG A 281 -31.15 -1.60 -9.42
CA ARG A 281 -32.21 -2.58 -9.70
C ARG A 281 -32.70 -3.28 -8.44
N LYS A 282 -31.87 -3.32 -7.39
CA LYS A 282 -32.24 -3.94 -6.12
C LYS A 282 -33.21 -2.99 -5.38
N PRO A 283 -34.36 -3.47 -4.90
CA PRO A 283 -35.25 -2.66 -4.07
C PRO A 283 -34.45 -2.14 -2.86
N LYS A 284 -34.41 -0.81 -2.67
CA LYS A 284 -33.77 -0.22 -1.50
C LYS A 284 -34.48 -0.77 -0.25
N PRO A 285 -33.80 -1.51 0.64
CA PRO A 285 -34.41 -1.92 1.90
C PRO A 285 -34.92 -0.67 2.61
N ALA A 286 -36.12 -0.73 3.19
CA ALA A 286 -36.65 0.36 3.99
C ALA A 286 -35.58 0.76 5.02
N ALA A 287 -35.21 2.03 5.05
CA ALA A 287 -34.15 2.56 5.89
C ALA A 287 -34.52 2.34 7.36
N ALA A 288 -34.16 1.18 7.92
CA ALA A 288 -34.08 1.00 9.34
C ALA A 288 -33.07 2.04 9.84
N ALA A 289 -33.46 2.83 10.83
CA ALA A 289 -32.58 3.78 11.49
C ALA A 289 -31.37 2.99 12.01
N GLN A 290 -30.28 3.00 11.25
CA GLN A 290 -29.01 2.45 11.67
C GLN A 290 -28.53 3.36 12.80
N SER A 291 -28.72 2.89 14.03
CA SER A 291 -28.03 3.43 15.18
C SER A 291 -26.54 3.48 14.85
N GLN A 292 -25.92 4.65 14.98
CA GLN A 292 -24.46 4.87 14.88
C GLN A 292 -23.68 4.19 16.03
N GLN A 293 -24.16 3.04 16.50
CA GLN A 293 -23.32 2.10 17.23
C GLN A 293 -22.78 1.17 16.17
N ASP A 294 -21.50 1.32 15.87
CA ASP A 294 -20.75 0.37 15.08
C ASP A 294 -20.92 -1.01 15.74
N PRO A 295 -21.77 -1.89 15.19
CA PRO A 295 -22.22 -3.10 15.89
C PRO A 295 -21.06 -4.08 16.13
N ASP A 296 -19.93 -3.86 15.47
CA ASP A 296 -18.76 -4.74 15.50
C ASP A 296 -17.71 -4.32 16.54
N ARG A 297 -17.90 -3.18 17.21
CA ARG A 297 -16.92 -2.71 18.21
C ARG A 297 -16.94 -3.54 19.49
N ALA A 298 -15.80 -4.14 19.83
CA ALA A 298 -15.63 -4.92 21.04
C ALA A 298 -15.82 -4.07 22.32
N PRO A 299 -16.50 -4.59 23.36
CA PRO A 299 -16.62 -3.92 24.65
C PRO A 299 -15.23 -3.57 25.25
N PRO A 300 -15.01 -2.34 25.76
CA PRO A 300 -13.71 -1.92 26.29
C PRO A 300 -13.13 -2.84 27.38
N ALA A 301 -13.99 -3.47 28.19
CA ALA A 301 -13.57 -4.44 29.19
C ALA A 301 -12.94 -5.71 28.57
N LYS A 302 -13.45 -6.19 27.43
CA LYS A 302 -12.87 -7.34 26.72
C LYS A 302 -11.51 -6.98 26.12
N VAL A 303 -11.39 -5.78 25.55
CA VAL A 303 -10.12 -5.27 25.02
C VAL A 303 -9.06 -5.17 26.12
N ARG A 304 -9.40 -4.60 27.29
CA ARG A 304 -8.49 -4.55 28.45
C ARG A 304 -8.06 -5.94 28.92
N ALA A 305 -9.01 -6.88 29.05
CA ALA A 305 -8.69 -8.25 29.42
C ALA A 305 -7.75 -8.92 28.41
N ARG A 306 -7.91 -8.64 27.11
CA ARG A 306 -6.99 -9.12 26.07
C ARG A 306 -5.60 -8.53 26.20
N ILE A 307 -5.49 -7.22 26.43
CA ILE A 307 -4.22 -6.51 26.68
C ILE A 307 -3.50 -7.13 27.88
N GLU A 308 -4.19 -7.28 29.02
CA GLU A 308 -3.63 -7.89 30.23
C GLU A 308 -3.16 -9.33 29.98
N GLN A 309 -3.95 -10.13 29.25
CA GLN A 309 -3.56 -11.49 28.90
C GLN A 309 -2.28 -11.52 28.08
N LEU A 310 -2.18 -10.74 27.00
CA LEU A 310 -0.99 -10.69 26.14
C LEU A 310 0.23 -10.12 26.87
N GLN A 311 0.03 -9.13 27.74
CA GLN A 311 1.11 -8.58 28.56
C GLN A 311 1.68 -9.64 29.51
N ASN A 312 0.82 -10.45 30.15
CA ASN A 312 1.22 -11.56 31.00
C ASN A 312 1.96 -12.68 30.25
N LEU A 313 1.76 -12.78 28.93
CA LEU A 313 2.54 -13.69 28.08
C LEU A 313 3.94 -13.17 27.75
N GLY A 314 4.20 -11.86 27.93
CA GLY A 314 5.49 -11.23 27.66
C GLY A 314 5.49 -10.23 26.51
N PHE A 315 4.34 -9.91 25.91
CA PHE A 315 4.24 -8.85 24.90
C PHE A 315 4.19 -7.47 25.55
N ALA A 316 5.31 -6.99 26.09
CA ALA A 316 5.37 -5.80 26.94
C ALA A 316 4.70 -4.55 26.35
N ARG A 317 4.86 -4.28 25.03
CA ARG A 317 4.32 -3.08 24.36
C ARG A 317 2.79 -3.01 24.33
N VAL A 318 2.07 -4.10 24.55
CA VAL A 318 0.59 -4.06 24.57
C VAL A 318 0.05 -3.21 25.72
N GLY A 319 0.83 -3.02 26.79
CA GLY A 319 0.46 -2.19 27.93
C GLY A 319 0.38 -0.69 27.61
N ASP A 320 0.99 -0.25 26.51
CA ASP A 320 1.01 1.17 26.10
C ASP A 320 -0.19 1.54 25.21
N ILE A 321 -1.00 0.57 24.80
CA ILE A 321 -2.15 0.78 23.91
C ILE A 321 -3.30 1.40 24.69
N ASP A 322 -3.91 2.45 24.11
CA ASP A 322 -5.20 2.97 24.56
C ASP A 322 -6.33 2.02 24.10
N PRO A 323 -7.02 1.31 25.02
CA PRO A 323 -8.08 0.36 24.65
C PRO A 323 -9.26 1.03 23.93
N SER A 324 -9.43 2.35 24.11
CA SER A 324 -10.49 3.12 23.46
C SER A 324 -10.20 3.47 22.01
N LYS A 325 -9.05 3.05 21.47
CA LYS A 325 -8.70 3.17 20.04
C LYS A 325 -8.82 1.85 19.28
N LEU A 326 -9.11 0.76 19.98
CA LEU A 326 -9.29 -0.55 19.36
C LEU A 326 -10.77 -0.80 19.04
N GLU A 327 -10.97 -1.39 17.88
CA GLU A 327 -12.28 -1.85 17.40
C GLU A 327 -12.54 -3.30 17.79
N SER A 328 -11.48 -4.12 17.93
CA SER A 328 -11.58 -5.55 18.24
C SER A 328 -10.79 -5.94 19.49
N ALA A 329 -11.26 -6.98 20.19
CA ALA A 329 -10.55 -7.66 21.28
C ALA A 329 -9.85 -8.95 20.81
N ASP A 330 -9.76 -9.14 19.48
CA ASP A 330 -8.94 -10.18 18.87
C ASP A 330 -7.45 -10.01 19.22
N ALA A 331 -6.73 -11.11 19.37
CA ALA A 331 -5.33 -11.06 19.78
C ALA A 331 -4.43 -10.41 18.71
N VAL A 332 -4.69 -10.67 17.43
CA VAL A 332 -3.92 -10.10 16.32
C VAL A 332 -4.12 -8.59 16.26
N ALA A 333 -5.36 -8.12 16.38
CA ALA A 333 -5.67 -6.68 16.40
C ALA A 333 -4.91 -5.94 17.52
N VAL A 334 -4.86 -6.52 18.73
CA VAL A 334 -4.12 -5.94 19.85
C VAL A 334 -2.60 -5.97 19.59
N LEU A 335 -2.07 -7.08 19.05
CA LEU A 335 -0.64 -7.20 18.74
C LEU A 335 -0.22 -6.23 17.63
N GLN A 336 -1.04 -6.03 16.60
CA GLN A 336 -0.79 -5.09 15.52
C GLN A 336 -0.73 -3.66 16.04
N ALA A 337 -1.69 -3.26 16.88
CA ALA A 337 -1.67 -1.94 17.52
C ALA A 337 -0.47 -1.72 18.46
N ALA A 338 0.11 -2.78 19.02
CA ALA A 338 1.35 -2.73 19.79
C ALA A 338 2.64 -2.76 18.94
N GLY A 339 2.50 -2.93 17.62
CA GLY A 339 3.63 -3.11 16.70
C GLY A 339 4.32 -4.48 16.83
N TYR A 340 3.63 -5.51 17.32
CA TYR A 340 4.10 -6.91 17.30
C TYR A 340 3.55 -7.72 16.11
N ALA A 341 2.56 -7.21 15.39
CA ALA A 341 2.04 -7.84 14.19
C ALA A 341 1.99 -6.85 13.02
N HIS A 342 2.18 -7.36 11.80
CA HIS A 342 2.04 -6.61 10.57
C HIS A 342 1.20 -7.43 9.59
N TRP A 343 0.15 -6.80 9.06
CA TRP A 343 -0.71 -7.35 8.01
C TRP A 343 -0.32 -6.71 6.69
N PHE A 344 -0.21 -7.50 5.63
CA PHE A 344 0.09 -7.03 4.28
C PHE A 344 -0.49 -7.99 3.24
N ASP A 345 -0.71 -7.49 2.02
CA ASP A 345 -0.98 -8.34 0.85
C ASP A 345 0.33 -8.96 0.36
N VAL A 346 0.33 -10.26 0.05
CA VAL A 346 1.52 -10.94 -0.50
C VAL A 346 1.75 -10.56 -1.96
N GLU A 347 0.69 -10.16 -2.67
CA GLU A 347 0.76 -9.53 -3.98
C GLU A 347 1.18 -8.06 -3.84
N THR A 348 2.21 -7.66 -4.58
CA THR A 348 2.74 -6.29 -4.59
C THR A 348 2.13 -5.45 -5.71
N GLY A 349 1.71 -6.08 -6.81
CA GLY A 349 1.30 -5.41 -8.05
C GLY A 349 2.40 -4.58 -8.72
N GLU A 350 3.66 -4.74 -8.28
CA GLU A 350 4.81 -3.94 -8.71
C GLU A 350 6.04 -4.82 -8.94
N PHE A 351 6.84 -4.47 -9.96
CA PHE A 351 8.20 -4.99 -10.14
C PHE A 351 9.21 -3.82 -10.16
N PRO A 352 10.29 -3.85 -9.37
CA PRO A 352 10.62 -4.86 -8.35
C PRO A 352 9.63 -4.91 -7.18
N ASN A 353 9.58 -6.06 -6.48
CA ASN A 353 8.57 -6.32 -5.43
C ASN A 353 8.85 -5.58 -4.12
N GLN A 354 10.07 -5.08 -3.92
CA GLN A 354 10.46 -4.33 -2.72
C GLN A 354 10.44 -5.16 -1.43
N HIS A 355 10.94 -6.39 -1.51
CA HIS A 355 11.17 -7.26 -0.35
C HIS A 355 11.95 -6.54 0.77
N ASP A 356 12.78 -5.55 0.42
CA ASP A 356 13.54 -4.77 1.38
C ASP A 356 12.70 -3.78 2.19
N SER A 357 11.59 -3.28 1.66
CA SER A 357 10.57 -2.54 2.42
C SER A 357 9.88 -3.47 3.41
N LEU A 358 9.42 -4.65 2.96
CA LEU A 358 8.82 -5.65 3.84
C LEU A 358 9.81 -6.10 4.95
N LEU A 359 11.09 -6.32 4.61
CA LEU A 359 12.12 -6.63 5.60
C LEU A 359 12.25 -5.55 6.68
N ARG A 360 12.16 -4.26 6.31
CA ARG A 360 12.19 -3.14 7.27
C ARG A 360 10.95 -3.12 8.15
N GLU A 361 9.76 -3.30 7.58
CA GLU A 361 8.50 -3.34 8.33
C GLU A 361 8.48 -4.49 9.34
N LEU A 362 8.90 -5.69 8.93
CA LEU A 362 8.97 -6.85 9.81
C LEU A 362 10.10 -6.73 10.85
N ALA A 363 11.22 -6.07 10.53
CA ALA A 363 12.27 -5.82 11.51
C ALA A 363 11.79 -4.97 12.71
N GLU A 364 10.77 -4.12 12.52
CA GLU A 364 10.20 -3.31 13.59
C GLU A 364 9.34 -4.09 14.60
N LEU A 365 8.94 -5.31 14.24
CA LEU A 365 8.15 -6.17 15.12
C LEU A 365 8.95 -6.71 16.32
N VAL A 366 10.28 -6.71 16.22
CA VAL A 366 11.21 -7.28 17.22
C VAL A 366 12.13 -6.22 17.83
N ARG A 367 11.72 -4.94 17.84
CA ARG A 367 12.56 -3.88 18.41
C ARG A 367 12.88 -4.13 19.89
N PRO A 368 14.11 -3.84 20.33
CA PRO A 368 15.20 -3.20 19.58
C PRO A 368 16.15 -4.19 18.86
N ALA A 369 15.82 -5.49 18.77
CA ALA A 369 16.77 -6.53 18.36
C ALA A 369 17.39 -6.29 16.97
N LEU A 370 16.63 -5.74 16.04
CA LEU A 370 17.08 -5.43 14.67
C LEU A 370 17.23 -3.92 14.41
N ASP A 371 17.27 -3.08 15.45
CA ASP A 371 17.55 -1.64 15.27
C ASP A 371 18.93 -1.46 14.59
N GLY A 372 18.99 -0.53 13.63
CA GLY A 372 20.20 -0.18 12.88
C GLY A 372 20.60 -1.16 11.76
N VAL A 373 19.82 -2.22 11.51
CA VAL A 373 20.02 -3.08 10.33
C VAL A 373 19.53 -2.34 9.08
N VAL A 374 20.29 -2.45 7.98
CA VAL A 374 19.92 -1.89 6.68
C VAL A 374 19.65 -3.03 5.70
N PHE A 375 18.53 -2.97 5.00
CA PHE A 375 18.08 -4.00 4.06
C PHE A 375 18.13 -3.51 2.62
N GLU A 376 18.36 -4.44 1.69
CA GLU A 376 18.38 -4.15 0.25
C GLU A 376 17.81 -5.31 -0.56
N GLU A 377 17.09 -4.95 -1.61
CA GLU A 377 16.70 -5.86 -2.68
C GLU A 377 17.50 -5.49 -3.94
N VAL A 378 17.99 -6.52 -4.63
CA VAL A 378 18.48 -6.40 -6.00
C VAL A 378 17.66 -7.33 -6.88
N ALA A 379 16.82 -6.73 -7.72
CA ALA A 379 16.02 -7.41 -8.73
C ALA A 379 16.89 -8.07 -9.82
N PRO A 380 16.41 -9.14 -10.46
CA PRO A 380 17.08 -9.72 -11.63
C PRO A 380 17.08 -8.73 -12.81
N ASP A 381 18.06 -8.84 -13.72
CA ASP A 381 18.22 -7.90 -14.84
C ASP A 381 17.22 -8.17 -15.99
N ASN A 382 16.81 -9.42 -16.14
CA ASN A 382 15.63 -9.82 -16.89
C ASN A 382 14.56 -10.15 -15.85
N ASP A 383 13.32 -9.74 -16.04
CA ASP A 383 12.20 -9.98 -15.10
C ASP A 383 11.98 -11.48 -14.76
N ASP A 384 12.77 -12.37 -15.38
CA ASP A 384 12.96 -13.79 -15.08
C ASP A 384 14.27 -14.04 -14.29
N GLY A 385 14.19 -14.32 -13.00
CA GLY A 385 15.36 -14.73 -12.20
C GLY A 385 15.22 -14.39 -10.71
N PRO A 386 16.01 -14.99 -9.81
CA PRO A 386 15.84 -14.79 -8.38
C PRO A 386 16.33 -13.40 -7.94
N TYR A 387 15.58 -12.79 -7.03
CA TYR A 387 16.03 -11.58 -6.31
C TYR A 387 17.21 -11.92 -5.40
N GLN A 388 18.06 -10.92 -5.15
CA GLN A 388 19.05 -10.99 -4.08
C GLN A 388 18.62 -10.10 -2.94
N LEU A 389 18.46 -10.68 -1.74
CA LEU A 389 18.15 -9.94 -0.53
C LEU A 389 19.42 -9.80 0.30
N PHE A 390 19.73 -8.58 0.73
CA PHE A 390 20.86 -8.27 1.58
C PHE A 390 20.42 -7.63 2.89
N ALA A 391 21.18 -7.90 3.94
CA ALA A 391 21.13 -7.13 5.17
C ALA A 391 22.54 -6.75 5.63
N TYR A 392 22.71 -5.51 6.08
CA TYR A 392 23.95 -4.99 6.63
C TYR A 392 23.76 -4.73 8.12
N ALA A 393 24.50 -5.46 8.95
CA ALA A 393 24.42 -5.36 10.40
C ALA A 393 25.80 -5.59 11.01
N ASP A 394 26.22 -4.72 11.93
CA ASP A 394 27.40 -4.93 12.78
C ASP A 394 28.71 -5.18 11.98
N GLY A 395 28.85 -4.52 10.82
CA GLY A 395 30.01 -4.66 9.91
C GLY A 395 29.99 -5.94 9.05
N MET A 396 28.88 -6.67 9.06
CA MET A 396 28.64 -7.86 8.26
C MET A 396 27.58 -7.60 7.20
N ARG A 397 27.71 -8.28 6.06
CA ARG A 397 26.68 -8.42 5.04
C ARG A 397 26.13 -9.85 5.07
N TYR A 398 24.83 -9.96 5.23
CA TYR A 398 24.05 -11.19 5.11
C TYR A 398 23.37 -11.20 3.75
N ARG A 399 23.27 -12.37 3.12
CA ARG A 399 22.70 -12.54 1.78
C ARG A 399 21.84 -13.79 1.72
N THR A 400 20.67 -13.69 1.11
CA THR A 400 19.87 -14.84 0.65
C THR A 400 19.34 -14.56 -0.75
N GLN A 401 18.89 -15.61 -1.43
CA GLN A 401 18.08 -15.48 -2.65
C GLN A 401 16.61 -15.51 -2.25
N ALA A 402 15.79 -14.76 -2.99
CA ALA A 402 14.35 -14.87 -3.02
C ALA A 402 13.93 -15.38 -4.40
N GLU A 403 13.06 -16.38 -4.43
CA GLU A 403 12.42 -16.83 -5.65
C GLU A 403 11.62 -15.69 -6.28
N ASN A 404 11.50 -15.73 -7.60
CA ASN A 404 10.75 -14.72 -8.32
C ASN A 404 9.38 -15.30 -8.66
N HIS A 405 8.40 -14.84 -7.91
CA HIS A 405 7.01 -15.26 -8.01
C HIS A 405 6.17 -14.30 -8.86
N GLY A 406 6.80 -13.46 -9.68
CA GLY A 406 6.17 -12.33 -10.36
C GLY A 406 6.12 -11.12 -9.43
N ASP A 407 4.97 -10.47 -9.36
CA ASP A 407 4.61 -9.40 -8.43
C ASP A 407 4.17 -9.92 -7.05
N TRP A 408 4.81 -10.98 -6.56
CA TRP A 408 4.51 -11.60 -5.26
C TRP A 408 5.78 -11.69 -4.41
N TYR A 409 5.67 -11.45 -3.12
CA TYR A 409 6.79 -11.64 -2.20
C TYR A 409 7.15 -13.13 -2.03
N ASP A 410 8.44 -13.46 -2.07
CA ASP A 410 8.98 -14.66 -1.41
C ASP A 410 9.13 -14.36 0.10
N VAL A 411 8.02 -14.50 0.82
CA VAL A 411 7.96 -14.23 2.27
C VAL A 411 8.87 -15.17 3.05
N ASP A 412 9.07 -16.40 2.56
CA ASP A 412 9.94 -17.38 3.19
C ASP A 412 11.41 -16.92 3.19
N ALA A 413 11.90 -16.36 2.07
CA ALA A 413 13.24 -15.77 2.01
C ALA A 413 13.39 -14.56 2.94
N VAL A 414 12.35 -13.73 3.04
CA VAL A 414 12.31 -12.57 3.95
C VAL A 414 12.43 -13.03 5.40
N LEU A 415 11.57 -13.94 5.85
CA LEU A 415 11.58 -14.45 7.23
C LEU A 415 12.88 -15.17 7.57
N ARG A 416 13.42 -15.94 6.63
CA ARG A 416 14.72 -16.62 6.77
C ARG A 416 15.87 -15.64 6.98
N LEU A 417 15.91 -14.53 6.24
CA LEU A 417 16.95 -13.51 6.42
C LEU A 417 16.84 -12.84 7.80
N LEU A 418 15.62 -12.50 8.23
CA LEU A 418 15.36 -11.90 9.54
C LEU A 418 15.73 -12.85 10.69
N ASP A 419 15.38 -14.13 10.58
CA ASP A 419 15.76 -15.15 11.58
C ASP A 419 17.27 -15.33 11.69
N ALA A 420 18.01 -15.27 10.56
CA ALA A 420 19.46 -15.34 10.58
C ALA A 420 20.09 -14.14 11.30
N LEU A 421 19.52 -12.93 11.14
CA LEU A 421 19.95 -11.73 11.85
C LEU A 421 19.67 -11.81 13.36
N LEU A 422 18.48 -12.29 13.75
CA LEU A 422 18.15 -12.52 15.16
C LEU A 422 19.11 -13.50 15.81
N GLN A 423 19.45 -14.59 15.12
CA GLN A 423 20.43 -15.57 15.58
C GLN A 423 21.84 -14.95 15.71
N ALA A 424 22.28 -14.17 14.72
CA ALA A 424 23.58 -13.50 14.76
C ALA A 424 23.70 -12.53 15.94
N ARG A 425 22.60 -11.84 16.28
CA ARG A 425 22.49 -10.94 17.44
C ARG A 425 22.12 -11.65 18.75
N LYS A 426 21.97 -12.99 18.73
CA LYS A 426 21.57 -13.80 19.89
C LYS A 426 20.28 -13.32 20.56
N SER A 427 19.35 -12.79 19.76
CA SER A 427 18.04 -12.39 20.28
C SER A 427 17.21 -13.63 20.66
N SER A 428 16.38 -13.47 21.69
CA SER A 428 15.35 -14.45 22.06
C SER A 428 14.06 -14.28 21.27
N ASP A 429 13.99 -13.30 20.38
CA ASP A 429 12.82 -13.05 19.55
C ASP A 429 12.70 -14.08 18.41
N ARG A 430 11.51 -14.15 17.81
CA ARG A 430 11.23 -14.93 16.60
C ARG A 430 10.12 -14.28 15.80
N TYR A 431 9.96 -14.76 14.58
CA TYR A 431 8.79 -14.51 13.75
C TYR A 431 7.84 -15.71 13.73
N LEU A 432 6.57 -15.43 13.43
CA LEU A 432 5.50 -16.39 13.22
C LEU A 432 4.54 -15.83 12.16
N ALA A 433 4.42 -16.50 11.02
CA ALA A 433 3.34 -16.23 10.07
C ALA A 433 2.02 -16.82 10.58
N LEU A 434 0.92 -16.12 10.35
CA LEU A 434 -0.43 -16.54 10.70
C LEU A 434 -1.25 -16.79 9.45
N ASP A 435 -2.17 -17.74 9.55
CA ASP A 435 -3.14 -18.05 8.50
C ASP A 435 -4.29 -17.02 8.49
N THR A 436 -4.49 -16.39 7.33
CA THR A 436 -5.55 -15.41 7.04
C THR A 436 -6.71 -16.03 6.22
N GLY A 437 -6.45 -17.14 5.52
CA GLY A 437 -7.40 -17.79 4.63
C GLY A 437 -7.60 -17.11 3.27
N ASP A 438 -6.77 -16.11 2.92
CA ASP A 438 -6.79 -15.40 1.64
C ASP A 438 -5.36 -15.06 1.16
N GLN A 439 -5.23 -14.13 0.20
CA GLN A 439 -3.94 -13.71 -0.36
C GLN A 439 -3.11 -12.81 0.56
N SER A 440 -3.67 -12.37 1.69
CA SER A 440 -2.96 -11.56 2.67
C SER A 440 -2.19 -12.42 3.66
N LEU A 441 -1.25 -11.82 4.39
CA LEU A 441 -0.54 -12.50 5.47
C LEU A 441 -0.45 -11.59 6.69
N VAL A 442 -0.49 -12.21 7.88
CA VAL A 442 -0.06 -11.55 9.12
C VAL A 442 1.21 -12.19 9.62
N VAL A 443 2.23 -11.39 9.89
CA VAL A 443 3.45 -11.83 10.58
C VAL A 443 3.48 -11.23 11.98
N VAL A 444 3.68 -12.08 12.98
CA VAL A 444 3.93 -11.68 14.38
C VAL A 444 5.42 -11.82 14.67
N GLY A 445 6.04 -10.74 15.15
CA GLY A 445 7.39 -10.75 15.71
C GLY A 445 7.35 -10.49 17.21
N GLY A 446 8.29 -11.05 17.98
CA GLY A 446 8.43 -10.75 19.40
C GLY A 446 9.11 -11.87 20.20
N PRO A 447 9.07 -11.82 21.54
CA PRO A 447 9.74 -12.81 22.38
C PRO A 447 9.24 -14.23 22.09
N ARG A 448 10.16 -15.15 21.80
CA ARG A 448 9.82 -16.55 21.50
C ARG A 448 8.90 -17.19 22.54
N ALA A 449 9.21 -16.99 23.82
CA ALA A 449 8.42 -17.55 24.92
C ALA A 449 6.96 -17.04 24.91
N ALA A 450 6.75 -15.77 24.54
CA ALA A 450 5.43 -15.16 24.46
C ALA A 450 4.61 -15.71 23.29
N ILE A 451 5.24 -15.81 22.11
CA ILE A 451 4.63 -16.40 20.91
C ILE A 451 4.26 -17.87 21.16
N ASP A 452 5.17 -18.67 21.72
CA ASP A 452 4.92 -20.07 22.01
C ASP A 452 3.78 -20.25 23.05
N ALA A 453 3.69 -19.33 24.03
CA ALA A 453 2.60 -19.34 25.00
C ALA A 453 1.26 -18.94 24.39
N ALA A 454 1.25 -17.96 23.47
CA ALA A 454 0.05 -17.55 22.75
C ALA A 454 -0.49 -18.68 21.84
N LEU A 455 0.40 -19.42 21.17
CA LEU A 455 0.06 -20.63 20.41
C LEU A 455 -0.57 -21.71 21.31
N ARG A 456 0.05 -22.02 22.46
CA ARG A 456 -0.51 -22.99 23.42
C ARG A 456 -1.89 -22.58 23.94
N GLN A 457 -2.14 -21.29 24.08
CA GLN A 457 -3.44 -20.73 24.48
C GLN A 457 -4.42 -20.55 23.31
N LYS A 458 -4.03 -20.95 22.08
CA LYS A 458 -4.83 -20.80 20.86
C LYS A 458 -5.24 -19.34 20.59
N LEU A 459 -4.42 -18.39 21.01
CA LEU A 459 -4.61 -16.98 20.70
C LEU A 459 -4.09 -16.65 19.29
N LEU A 460 -3.15 -17.45 18.80
CA LEU A 460 -2.58 -17.36 17.47
C LEU A 460 -2.73 -18.71 16.78
N LYS A 461 -2.93 -18.68 15.47
CA LYS A 461 -2.96 -19.86 14.61
C LYS A 461 -1.77 -19.75 13.63
N PRO A 462 -0.83 -20.71 13.64
CA PRO A 462 0.28 -20.69 12.70
C PRO A 462 -0.27 -20.84 11.26
N GLY A 463 0.32 -20.10 10.33
CA GLY A 463 0.09 -20.23 8.90
C GLY A 463 1.35 -20.68 8.16
N ASP A 464 1.17 -20.95 6.87
CA ASP A 464 2.25 -21.18 5.91
C ASP A 464 2.38 -19.92 5.04
N PRO A 465 3.53 -19.19 5.06
CA PRO A 465 3.75 -18.03 4.21
C PRO A 465 3.52 -18.30 2.72
N ALA A 466 3.83 -19.51 2.26
CA ALA A 466 3.65 -19.88 0.86
C ALA A 466 2.18 -20.19 0.51
N GLU A 467 1.30 -20.42 1.49
CA GLU A 467 -0.11 -20.70 1.23
C GLU A 467 -0.86 -19.45 0.77
N ALA A 468 -0.54 -18.27 1.30
CA ALA A 468 -1.16 -17.01 0.88
C ALA A 468 -0.89 -16.72 -0.61
N GLU A 469 0.35 -16.91 -1.07
CA GLU A 469 0.70 -16.81 -2.49
C GLU A 469 -0.08 -17.84 -3.34
N ARG A 470 -0.09 -19.11 -2.92
CA ARG A 470 -0.82 -20.17 -3.65
C ARG A 470 -2.32 -19.89 -3.72
N ALA A 471 -2.92 -19.44 -2.63
CA ALA A 471 -4.34 -19.12 -2.55
C ALA A 471 -4.71 -17.94 -3.45
N GLY A 472 -3.90 -16.88 -3.45
CA GLY A 472 -4.06 -15.73 -4.35
C GLY A 472 -4.00 -16.13 -5.82
N LYS A 473 -2.93 -16.83 -6.24
CA LYS A 473 -2.77 -17.30 -7.63
C LYS A 473 -3.88 -18.26 -8.08
N ALA A 474 -4.36 -19.11 -7.18
CA ALA A 474 -5.50 -19.98 -7.46
C ALA A 474 -6.78 -19.18 -7.71
N PHE A 475 -7.03 -18.14 -6.90
CA PHE A 475 -8.17 -17.25 -7.06
C PHE A 475 -8.10 -16.46 -8.39
N GLU A 476 -6.94 -15.91 -8.73
CA GLU A 476 -6.75 -15.22 -10.02
C GLU A 476 -7.01 -16.13 -11.21
N THR A 477 -6.51 -17.37 -11.16
CA THR A 477 -6.74 -18.38 -12.19
C THR A 477 -8.24 -18.65 -12.35
N GLU A 478 -8.96 -18.82 -11.23
CA GLU A 478 -10.41 -19.02 -11.23
C GLU A 478 -11.16 -17.83 -11.85
N VAL A 479 -10.75 -16.60 -11.53
CA VAL A 479 -11.34 -15.37 -12.09
C VAL A 479 -11.08 -15.27 -13.60
N LEU A 480 -9.85 -15.50 -14.05
CA LEU A 480 -9.48 -15.46 -15.46
C LEU A 480 -10.24 -16.51 -16.27
N ASP A 481 -10.42 -17.72 -15.74
CA ASP A 481 -11.18 -18.78 -16.41
C ASP A 481 -12.67 -18.42 -16.50
N LYS A 482 -13.25 -17.82 -15.46
CA LYS A 482 -14.64 -17.30 -15.51
C LYS A 482 -14.79 -16.20 -16.57
N LEU A 483 -13.85 -15.26 -16.64
CA LEU A 483 -13.88 -14.17 -17.62
C LEU A 483 -13.72 -14.69 -19.06
N ARG A 484 -12.84 -15.68 -19.28
CA ARG A 484 -12.69 -16.34 -20.59
C ARG A 484 -13.98 -17.05 -20.98
N ALA A 485 -14.59 -17.81 -20.07
CA ALA A 485 -15.85 -18.50 -20.34
C ALA A 485 -17.00 -17.53 -20.67
N GLN A 486 -17.06 -16.37 -20.00
CA GLN A 486 -18.04 -15.32 -20.32
C GLN A 486 -17.76 -14.65 -21.66
N GLY A 487 -16.50 -14.38 -21.99
CA GLY A 487 -16.09 -13.81 -23.26
C GLY A 487 -16.31 -14.74 -24.45
N GLU A 488 -16.22 -16.06 -24.24
CA GLU A 488 -16.60 -17.07 -25.23
C GLU A 488 -18.12 -17.19 -25.38
N ALA A 489 -18.89 -17.15 -24.30
CA ALA A 489 -20.36 -17.20 -24.34
C ALA A 489 -21.00 -15.96 -24.99
N ALA A 490 -20.27 -14.84 -25.06
CA ALA A 490 -20.71 -13.60 -25.70
C ALA A 490 -20.41 -13.53 -27.21
N LYS A 491 -19.67 -14.48 -27.77
CA LYS A 491 -19.38 -14.62 -29.20
C LYS A 491 -20.36 -15.59 -29.86
#